data_AF-A0AAE6QL90-F1
#
_entry.id   AF-A0AAE6QL90-F1
#
_cell.length_a   1.000
_cell.length_b   1.000
_cell.length_c   1.000
_cell.angle_alpha   90.00
_cell.angle_beta   90.00
_cell.angle_gamma   90.00
#
_symmetry.space_group_name_H-M   'P 1'
#
loop_
_entity.id
_entity.type
_entity.pdbx_description
1 polymer ?
#
loop_
_entity_poly.entity_id
_entity_poly.type
_entity_poly.pdbx_seq_one_letter_code
_entity_poly.pdbx_strand_id
1 'polypeptide(L)'
;MPVNSLMLSLKLNTQLTPPPVRKNTNAELNRMNKGEVLAHTQTRFVLNHRAPTYEIVQRARGENHGGWTAFNKCRMTGTDMFIHMDRRAPKSKGEFAGDKFHLSVAPEHVARAFDAIGKLLQADDSPVDKWKVTDMSGVHTNAPPEQERITQGAQFTLYAKPDRADNTYSPEYMGKMRGLISSIEHELRAAGIAQSRNRPASDVAPGHWAYASYRNEHKSERVGSSSQANELETEPFFQLVSFPDVAASPVNANAGNRSLLPPPWTR
;
A
#
# COMPACT_ATOMS: atom_id res chain seq x y z
N MET A 1 62.54 -9.28 -37.64
CA MET A 1 61.21 -9.82 -37.31
C MET A 1 60.38 -8.73 -36.64
N PRO A 2 59.48 -8.01 -37.32
CA PRO A 2 58.48 -7.21 -36.64
C PRO A 2 57.20 -8.04 -36.48
N VAL A 3 56.66 -8.02 -35.26
CA VAL A 3 55.42 -8.70 -34.88
C VAL A 3 54.24 -7.87 -35.38
N ASN A 4 53.44 -8.43 -36.28
CA ASN A 4 52.17 -7.83 -36.71
C ASN A 4 51.16 -7.89 -35.55
N SER A 5 50.82 -6.73 -34.99
CA SER A 5 49.71 -6.61 -34.05
C SER A 5 48.40 -6.51 -34.84
N LEU A 6 47.61 -7.59 -34.83
CA LEU A 6 46.23 -7.57 -35.32
C LEU A 6 45.37 -6.79 -34.33
N MET A 7 45.02 -5.56 -34.68
CA MET A 7 43.99 -4.76 -34.01
C MET A 7 42.62 -5.41 -34.24
N LEU A 8 42.18 -6.25 -33.30
CA LEU A 8 40.82 -6.77 -33.27
C LEU A 8 39.87 -5.65 -32.80
N SER A 9 39.27 -4.94 -33.76
CA SER A 9 38.28 -3.90 -33.47
C SER A 9 36.95 -4.54 -33.05
N LEU A 10 36.79 -4.84 -31.75
CA LEU A 10 35.50 -5.20 -31.15
C LEU A 10 34.56 -3.97 -31.19
N LYS A 11 33.69 -3.91 -32.20
CA LYS A 11 32.52 -3.03 -32.17
C LYS A 11 31.49 -3.65 -31.23
N LEU A 12 31.46 -3.19 -29.98
CA LEU A 12 30.33 -3.44 -29.08
C LEU A 12 29.09 -2.80 -29.70
N ASN A 13 28.21 -3.64 -30.23
CA ASN A 13 26.91 -3.22 -30.74
C ASN A 13 25.95 -3.06 -29.56
N THR A 14 26.14 -2.01 -28.75
CA THR A 14 25.17 -1.61 -27.73
C THR A 14 24.01 -0.90 -28.43
N GLN A 15 23.12 -1.66 -29.07
CA GLN A 15 21.78 -1.17 -29.35
C GLN A 15 21.11 -0.93 -28.00
N LEU A 16 21.23 0.30 -27.51
CA LEU A 16 20.42 0.81 -26.42
C LEU A 16 18.97 0.76 -26.93
N THR A 17 18.20 -0.22 -26.47
CA THR A 17 16.75 -0.18 -26.63
C THR A 17 16.27 1.18 -26.13
N PRO A 18 15.55 1.96 -26.96
CA PRO A 18 15.08 3.26 -26.54
C PRO A 18 14.20 3.12 -25.29
N PRO A 19 14.24 4.10 -24.38
CA PRO A 19 13.42 4.03 -23.18
C PRO A 19 11.95 3.88 -23.57
N PRO A 20 11.16 3.11 -22.80
CA PRO A 20 9.75 2.91 -23.09
C PRO A 20 9.02 4.25 -23.13
N VAL A 21 8.13 4.41 -24.11
CA VAL A 21 7.28 5.60 -24.24
C VAL A 21 6.35 5.66 -23.03
N ARG A 22 6.43 6.75 -22.27
CA ARG A 22 5.58 6.98 -21.09
C ARG A 22 4.12 7.14 -21.51
N LYS A 23 3.21 6.46 -20.82
CA LYS A 23 1.76 6.55 -21.02
C LYS A 23 1.12 7.40 -19.92
N ASN A 24 -0.11 7.82 -20.16
CA ASN A 24 -0.92 8.50 -19.16
C ASN A 24 -1.48 7.48 -18.15
N THR A 25 -0.97 7.50 -16.92
CA THR A 25 -1.34 6.56 -15.86
C THR A 25 -2.85 6.51 -15.59
N ASN A 26 -3.51 7.66 -15.47
CA ASN A 26 -4.96 7.72 -15.22
C ASN A 26 -5.78 7.16 -16.38
N ALA A 27 -5.37 7.43 -17.63
CA ALA A 27 -6.07 6.90 -18.80
C ALA A 27 -5.98 5.37 -18.88
N GLU A 28 -4.85 4.78 -18.52
CA GLU A 28 -4.69 3.31 -18.49
C GLU A 28 -5.44 2.67 -17.32
N LEU A 29 -5.45 3.30 -16.14
CA LEU A 29 -6.28 2.83 -15.02
C LEU A 29 -7.78 2.83 -15.39
N ASN A 30 -8.27 3.85 -16.12
CA ASN A 30 -9.66 3.91 -16.57
C ASN A 30 -10.06 2.78 -17.54
N ARG A 31 -9.08 2.11 -18.17
CA ARG A 31 -9.34 0.95 -19.04
C ARG A 31 -9.36 -0.37 -18.28
N MET A 32 -8.78 -0.40 -17.07
CA MET A 32 -8.77 -1.57 -16.20
C MET A 32 -10.12 -1.72 -15.51
N ASN A 33 -10.61 -2.95 -15.40
CA ASN A 33 -11.84 -3.23 -14.69
C ASN A 33 -11.59 -3.98 -13.36
N LYS A 34 -12.58 -3.93 -12.47
CA LYS A 34 -12.52 -4.57 -11.14
C LYS A 34 -12.33 -6.08 -11.20
N GLY A 35 -12.80 -6.74 -12.27
CA GLY A 35 -12.63 -8.18 -12.47
C GLY A 35 -11.17 -8.58 -12.69
N GLU A 36 -10.43 -7.78 -13.45
CA GLU A 36 -8.98 -7.97 -13.65
C GLU A 36 -8.23 -7.80 -12.32
N VAL A 37 -8.55 -6.77 -11.54
CA VAL A 37 -7.96 -6.56 -10.21
C VAL A 37 -8.30 -7.70 -9.25
N LEU A 38 -9.56 -8.16 -9.27
CA LEU A 38 -10.01 -9.24 -8.40
C LEU A 38 -9.30 -10.56 -8.72
N ALA A 39 -9.11 -10.88 -10.00
CA ALA A 39 -8.39 -12.08 -10.44
C ALA A 39 -6.95 -12.14 -9.93
N HIS A 40 -6.34 -10.98 -9.68
CA HIS A 40 -4.98 -10.87 -9.13
C HIS A 40 -4.96 -10.43 -7.65
N THR A 41 -6.10 -10.40 -6.96
CA THR A 41 -6.13 -10.03 -5.55
C THR A 41 -5.46 -11.13 -4.72
N GLN A 42 -4.31 -10.78 -4.16
CA GLN A 42 -3.52 -11.69 -3.35
C GLN A 42 -4.05 -11.72 -1.91
N THR A 43 -4.41 -12.90 -1.41
CA THR A 43 -4.95 -13.09 -0.05
C THR A 43 -3.90 -13.51 0.99
N ARG A 44 -2.69 -13.83 0.55
CA ARG A 44 -1.58 -14.28 1.40
C ARG A 44 -0.27 -13.73 0.86
N PHE A 45 0.55 -13.16 1.73
CA PHE A 45 1.89 -12.66 1.40
C PHE A 45 2.97 -13.50 2.08
N VAL A 46 4.14 -13.61 1.47
CA VAL A 46 5.28 -14.31 2.07
C VAL A 46 5.96 -13.39 3.08
N LEU A 47 5.57 -13.54 4.34
CA LEU A 47 6.03 -12.68 5.44
C LEU A 47 7.56 -12.59 5.51
N ASN A 48 8.07 -11.37 5.62
CA ASN A 48 9.49 -11.14 5.84
C ASN A 48 9.83 -11.26 7.33
N HIS A 49 10.23 -12.46 7.76
CA HIS A 49 10.60 -12.71 9.16
C HIS A 49 11.86 -11.98 9.63
N ARG A 50 12.59 -11.31 8.73
CA ARG A 50 13.73 -10.43 9.07
C ARG A 50 13.32 -8.96 9.22
N ALA A 51 12.02 -8.64 9.10
CA ALA A 51 11.52 -7.32 9.39
C ALA A 51 11.82 -6.95 10.86
N PRO A 52 12.31 -5.72 11.12
CA PRO A 52 12.61 -5.25 12.46
C PRO A 52 11.32 -4.96 13.23
N THR A 53 11.43 -4.82 14.55
CA THR A 53 10.35 -4.25 15.39
C THR A 53 10.40 -2.73 15.39
N TYR A 54 9.34 -2.10 15.89
CA TYR A 54 9.26 -0.64 16.01
C TYR A 54 10.42 -0.07 16.85
N GLU A 55 10.72 -0.69 17.98
CA GLU A 55 11.81 -0.26 18.87
C GLU A 55 13.18 -0.27 18.15
N ILE A 56 13.42 -1.28 17.30
CA ILE A 56 14.65 -1.36 16.52
C ILE A 56 14.74 -0.20 15.54
N VAL A 57 13.66 0.05 14.77
CA VAL A 57 13.71 1.10 13.73
C VAL A 57 13.70 2.52 14.29
N GLN A 58 13.22 2.71 15.53
CA GLN A 58 13.38 3.99 16.23
C GLN A 58 14.83 4.40 16.41
N ARG A 59 15.78 3.46 16.39
CA ARG A 59 17.21 3.74 16.53
C ARG A 59 17.97 3.65 15.21
N ALA A 60 17.28 3.36 14.11
CA ALA A 60 17.90 3.06 12.83
C ALA A 60 18.55 4.29 12.17
N ARG A 61 19.73 4.06 11.60
CA ARG A 61 20.60 5.02 10.92
C ARG A 61 20.88 4.65 9.46
N GLY A 62 20.10 3.73 8.89
CA GLY A 62 20.24 3.27 7.51
C GLY A 62 20.62 1.79 7.37
N GLU A 63 20.42 1.00 8.42
CA GLU A 63 20.70 -0.43 8.44
C GLU A 63 19.75 -1.21 7.53
N ASN A 64 20.23 -2.36 7.04
CA ASN A 64 19.45 -3.28 6.23
C ASN A 64 18.75 -4.32 7.11
N HIS A 65 17.42 -4.37 7.01
CA HIS A 65 16.59 -5.38 7.62
C HIS A 65 15.85 -6.16 6.54
N GLY A 66 16.36 -7.35 6.22
CA GLY A 66 15.66 -8.26 5.31
C GLY A 66 15.43 -7.74 3.89
N GLY A 67 16.28 -6.85 3.37
CA GLY A 67 16.12 -6.24 2.04
C GLY A 67 15.54 -4.82 2.06
N TRP A 68 15.32 -4.26 3.25
CA TRP A 68 14.79 -2.91 3.46
C TRP A 68 15.78 -2.07 4.25
N THR A 69 15.94 -0.82 3.87
CA THR A 69 16.67 0.19 4.62
C THR A 69 15.70 0.87 5.60
N ALA A 70 16.05 0.90 6.88
CA ALA A 70 15.34 1.68 7.89
C ALA A 70 16.15 2.93 8.24
N PHE A 71 15.54 4.12 8.19
CA PHE A 71 16.20 5.38 8.51
C PHE A 71 15.30 6.30 9.33
N ASN A 72 15.63 6.49 10.61
CA ASN A 72 14.92 7.44 11.46
C ASN A 72 15.46 8.86 11.22
N LYS A 73 14.75 9.61 10.36
CA LYS A 73 15.16 10.95 9.99
C LYS A 73 15.01 11.93 11.16
N CYS A 74 13.95 11.80 11.95
CA CYS A 74 13.69 12.63 13.13
C CYS A 74 14.91 12.69 14.06
N ARG A 75 15.48 11.53 14.41
CA ARG A 75 16.65 11.45 15.28
C ARG A 75 17.96 11.91 14.64
N MET A 76 18.09 11.74 13.33
CA MET A 76 19.33 12.03 12.62
C MET A 76 19.48 13.52 12.28
N THR A 77 18.39 14.16 11.87
CA THR A 77 18.43 15.53 11.37
C THR A 77 17.64 16.52 12.23
N GLY A 78 16.88 16.05 13.23
CA GLY A 78 15.95 16.90 13.98
C GLY A 78 14.79 17.43 13.14
N THR A 79 14.66 16.94 11.90
CA THR A 79 13.65 17.33 10.92
C THR A 79 12.92 16.09 10.47
N ASP A 80 11.62 16.21 10.15
CA ASP A 80 10.77 15.10 9.70
C ASP A 80 10.52 14.01 10.78
N MET A 81 9.32 13.95 11.34
CA MET A 81 8.96 13.04 12.45
C MET A 81 8.78 11.58 12.04
N PHE A 82 9.40 11.12 10.94
CA PHE A 82 9.18 9.79 10.42
C PHE A 82 10.44 8.93 10.39
N ILE A 83 10.18 7.64 10.53
CA ILE A 83 11.08 6.55 10.22
C ILE A 83 10.72 6.09 8.81
N HIS A 84 11.68 6.19 7.88
CA HIS A 84 11.51 5.80 6.49
C HIS A 84 11.96 4.36 6.29
N MET A 85 11.17 3.62 5.50
CA MET A 85 11.40 2.23 5.14
C MET A 85 11.43 2.13 3.61
N ASP A 86 12.61 1.91 3.05
CA ASP A 86 12.84 1.86 1.60
C ASP A 86 13.37 0.48 1.18
N ARG A 87 12.76 -0.16 0.18
CA ARG A 87 13.25 -1.44 -0.37
C ARG A 87 14.58 -1.21 -1.08
N ARG A 88 15.62 -2.00 -0.77
CA ARG A 88 16.96 -1.84 -1.37
C ARG A 88 16.99 -2.12 -2.87
N ALA A 89 16.15 -3.04 -3.34
CA ALA A 89 15.94 -3.33 -4.75
C ALA A 89 14.47 -3.07 -5.10
N PRO A 90 14.10 -1.81 -5.42
CA PRO A 90 12.72 -1.45 -5.75
C PRO A 90 12.17 -2.28 -6.91
N LYS A 91 10.92 -2.73 -6.81
CA LYS A 91 10.25 -3.49 -7.86
C LYS A 91 9.52 -2.57 -8.86
N SER A 92 9.14 -1.37 -8.44
CA SER A 92 8.38 -0.40 -9.23
C SER A 92 9.26 0.42 -10.16
N LYS A 93 9.02 0.29 -11.47
CA LYS A 93 9.86 0.88 -12.51
C LYS A 93 9.39 2.23 -13.04
N GLY A 94 8.13 2.61 -12.79
CA GLY A 94 7.59 3.89 -13.26
C GLY A 94 8.07 5.08 -12.45
N GLU A 95 7.41 6.23 -12.60
CA GLU A 95 7.52 7.40 -11.72
C GLU A 95 6.38 7.42 -10.70
N PHE A 96 6.61 8.02 -9.54
CA PHE A 96 5.55 8.15 -8.54
C PHE A 96 4.40 9.02 -9.09
N ALA A 97 3.17 8.52 -9.03
CA ALA A 97 1.98 9.16 -9.63
C ALA A 97 1.10 9.92 -8.62
N GLY A 98 1.54 10.00 -7.35
CA GLY A 98 0.84 10.70 -6.28
C GLY A 98 0.06 9.77 -5.34
N ASP A 99 -0.20 8.53 -5.75
CA ASP A 99 -1.07 7.60 -5.03
C ASP A 99 -0.43 7.13 -3.71
N LYS A 100 -1.13 7.34 -2.60
CA LYS A 100 -0.67 6.88 -1.29
C LYS A 100 -1.82 6.53 -0.36
N PHE A 101 -1.51 5.65 0.58
CA PHE A 101 -2.40 5.30 1.68
C PHE A 101 -1.83 5.83 2.98
N HIS A 102 -2.71 6.21 3.90
CA HIS A 102 -2.36 6.37 5.29
C HIS A 102 -3.05 5.30 6.13
N LEU A 103 -2.42 4.86 7.22
CA LEU A 103 -3.07 4.03 8.23
C LEU A 103 -3.19 4.84 9.52
N SER A 104 -4.38 4.83 10.10
CA SER A 104 -4.71 5.58 11.31
C SER A 104 -5.09 4.61 12.44
N VAL A 105 -4.19 4.46 13.41
CA VAL A 105 -4.38 3.62 14.62
C VAL A 105 -4.44 4.50 15.87
N ALA A 106 -4.92 3.97 16.99
CA ALA A 106 -4.82 4.67 18.27
C ALA A 106 -3.33 5.00 18.56
N PRO A 107 -2.98 6.22 18.98
CA PRO A 107 -1.58 6.65 19.15
C PRO A 107 -0.74 5.71 20.01
N GLU A 108 -1.31 5.20 21.09
CA GLU A 108 -0.71 4.24 22.02
C GLU A 108 -0.42 2.86 21.40
N HIS A 109 -1.01 2.56 20.22
CA HIS A 109 -0.87 1.29 19.53
C HIS A 109 0.09 1.34 18.34
N VAL A 110 0.69 2.48 17.98
CA VAL A 110 1.57 2.59 16.79
C VAL A 110 2.68 1.55 16.78
N ALA A 111 3.37 1.33 17.91
CA ALA A 111 4.43 0.33 18.00
C ALA A 111 3.92 -1.09 17.76
N ARG A 112 2.81 -1.47 18.42
CA ARG A 112 2.17 -2.79 18.25
C ARG A 112 1.62 -2.98 16.83
N ALA A 113 1.05 -1.94 16.24
CA ALA A 113 0.56 -1.94 14.87
C ALA A 113 1.70 -2.17 13.88
N PHE A 114 2.83 -1.47 14.07
CA PHE A 114 4.03 -1.67 13.27
C PHE A 114 4.52 -3.12 13.35
N ASP A 115 4.62 -3.70 14.55
CA ASP A 115 5.09 -5.07 14.72
C ASP A 115 4.14 -6.10 14.11
N ALA A 116 2.82 -5.83 14.14
CA ALA A 116 1.81 -6.68 13.54
C ALA A 116 1.89 -6.72 12.01
N ILE A 117 2.03 -5.56 11.36
CA ILE A 117 1.98 -5.47 9.88
C ILE A 117 3.37 -5.37 9.22
N GLY A 118 4.44 -5.19 9.99
CA GLY A 118 5.78 -4.91 9.47
C GLY A 118 6.32 -6.04 8.58
N LYS A 119 6.08 -7.29 8.97
CA LYS A 119 6.47 -8.48 8.18
C LYS A 119 5.69 -8.58 6.86
N LEU A 120 4.44 -8.12 6.85
CA LEU A 120 3.57 -8.07 5.68
C LEU A 120 4.00 -6.94 4.74
N LEU A 121 4.19 -5.72 5.24
CA LEU A 121 4.65 -4.56 4.47
C LEU A 121 5.99 -4.81 3.80
N GLN A 122 6.90 -5.51 4.49
CA GLN A 122 8.25 -5.80 4.03
C GLN A 122 8.39 -7.16 3.33
N ALA A 123 7.27 -7.86 3.10
CA ALA A 123 7.24 -9.11 2.33
C ALA A 123 7.88 -8.92 0.96
N ASP A 124 8.55 -9.95 0.43
CA ASP A 124 9.18 -9.83 -0.89
C ASP A 124 8.14 -9.52 -1.96
N ASP A 125 6.98 -10.17 -1.90
CA ASP A 125 5.85 -10.01 -2.81
C ASP A 125 4.94 -8.82 -2.51
N SER A 126 5.25 -7.99 -1.48
CA SER A 126 4.57 -6.72 -1.25
C SER A 126 4.69 -5.80 -2.48
N PRO A 127 3.61 -5.13 -2.92
CA PRO A 127 3.66 -4.16 -4.03
C PRO A 127 4.27 -2.81 -3.62
N VAL A 128 4.49 -2.56 -2.33
CA VAL A 128 5.06 -1.30 -1.84
C VAL A 128 6.59 -1.40 -1.84
N ASP A 129 7.26 -0.36 -2.33
CA ASP A 129 8.72 -0.22 -2.24
C ASP A 129 9.15 0.82 -1.20
N LYS A 130 8.24 1.70 -0.80
CA LYS A 130 8.51 2.78 0.12
C LYS A 130 7.32 3.02 1.04
N TRP A 131 7.59 3.10 2.32
CA TRP A 131 6.62 3.52 3.32
C TRP A 131 7.34 4.19 4.48
N LYS A 132 6.57 4.83 5.36
CA LYS A 132 7.10 5.46 6.55
C LYS A 132 6.12 5.34 7.70
N VAL A 133 6.65 5.44 8.91
CA VAL A 133 5.87 5.47 10.15
C VAL A 133 6.33 6.65 11.02
N THR A 134 5.41 7.31 11.72
CA THR A 134 5.74 8.38 12.67
C THR A 134 6.60 7.81 13.81
N ASP A 135 7.67 8.51 14.20
CA ASP A 135 8.40 8.25 15.44
C ASP A 135 7.65 8.88 16.61
N MET A 136 6.95 8.05 17.39
CA MET A 136 6.12 8.48 18.50
C MET A 136 6.94 8.92 19.72
N SER A 137 8.26 8.69 19.74
CA SER A 137 9.12 9.15 20.83
C SER A 137 9.36 10.66 20.85
N GLY A 138 9.11 11.34 19.73
CA GLY A 138 9.24 12.80 19.60
C GLY A 138 7.94 13.59 19.78
N VAL A 139 6.85 12.96 20.25
CA VAL A 139 5.53 13.60 20.37
C VAL A 139 5.46 14.41 21.67
N HIS A 140 5.16 15.70 21.53
CA HIS A 140 5.00 16.62 22.65
C HIS A 140 3.54 17.05 22.83
N THR A 141 3.17 17.46 24.05
CA THR A 141 1.79 17.83 24.41
C THR A 141 1.24 19.08 23.71
N ASN A 142 2.09 19.86 23.04
CA ASN A 142 1.71 21.08 22.30
C ASN A 142 2.24 21.03 20.85
N ALA A 143 2.13 19.87 20.21
CA ALA A 143 2.60 19.68 18.85
C ALA A 143 1.83 20.60 17.87
N PRO A 144 2.48 21.24 16.88
CA PRO A 144 1.78 21.97 15.84
C PRO A 144 0.73 21.10 15.12
N PRO A 145 -0.31 21.68 14.51
CA PRO A 145 -1.40 20.92 13.87
C PRO A 145 -0.93 19.86 12.87
N GLU A 146 0.16 20.14 12.13
CA GLU A 146 0.75 19.17 11.20
C GLU A 146 1.30 17.92 11.88
N GLN A 147 1.85 18.07 13.09
CA GLN A 147 2.34 16.98 13.92
C GLN A 147 1.18 16.24 14.59
N GLU A 148 0.16 16.95 15.07
CA GLU A 148 -1.06 16.31 15.59
C GLU A 148 -1.70 15.39 14.54
N ARG A 149 -1.81 15.86 13.30
CA ARG A 149 -2.37 15.07 12.19
C ARG A 149 -1.70 13.71 12.01
N ILE A 150 -0.38 13.64 12.19
CA ILE A 150 0.44 12.43 11.91
C ILE A 150 0.75 11.61 13.17
N THR A 151 0.33 12.08 14.34
CA THR A 151 0.48 11.38 15.63
C THR A 151 -0.86 10.85 16.12
N GLN A 152 -1.93 11.62 15.92
CA GLN A 152 -3.30 11.24 16.24
C GLN A 152 -3.92 10.35 15.16
N GLY A 153 -3.52 10.48 13.91
CA GLY A 153 -3.90 9.62 12.80
C GLY A 153 -2.80 9.57 11.75
N ALA A 154 -3.05 8.91 10.62
CA ALA A 154 -2.14 8.84 9.48
C ALA A 154 -0.68 8.52 9.84
N GLN A 155 -0.45 7.72 10.89
CA GLN A 155 0.89 7.48 11.43
C GLN A 155 1.75 6.68 10.44
N PHE A 156 1.11 5.86 9.61
CA PHE A 156 1.77 5.15 8.53
C PHE A 156 1.44 5.81 7.20
N THR A 157 2.40 5.88 6.27
CA THR A 157 2.17 6.28 4.88
C THR A 157 2.79 5.24 3.95
N LEU A 158 2.00 4.70 3.02
CA LEU A 158 2.41 3.72 2.03
C LEU A 158 2.34 4.37 0.65
N TYR A 159 3.45 4.35 -0.09
CA TYR A 159 3.52 4.97 -1.41
C TYR A 159 3.27 3.92 -2.50
N ALA A 160 2.24 4.13 -3.31
CA ALA A 160 1.97 3.32 -4.47
C ALA A 160 2.66 3.91 -5.70
N LYS A 161 3.40 3.08 -6.43
CA LYS A 161 4.19 3.50 -7.58
C LYS A 161 3.95 2.54 -8.75
N PRO A 162 3.73 3.03 -9.98
CA PRO A 162 3.56 2.18 -11.15
C PRO A 162 4.69 1.15 -11.30
N ASP A 163 4.31 -0.11 -11.48
CA ASP A 163 5.23 -1.23 -11.57
C ASP A 163 5.94 -1.30 -12.93
N ARG A 164 5.32 -0.76 -13.98
CA ARG A 164 5.84 -0.80 -15.35
C ARG A 164 6.64 0.45 -15.70
N ALA A 165 7.65 0.27 -16.54
CA ALA A 165 8.57 1.32 -16.96
C ALA A 165 7.91 2.37 -17.89
N ASP A 166 6.71 2.08 -18.43
CA ASP A 166 5.90 3.01 -19.21
C ASP A 166 4.97 3.89 -18.34
N ASN A 167 5.19 3.93 -17.02
CA ASN A 167 4.39 4.63 -16.00
C ASN A 167 2.95 4.10 -15.82
N THR A 168 2.70 2.83 -16.16
CA THR A 168 1.38 2.21 -15.96
C THR A 168 1.37 1.23 -14.79
N TYR A 169 0.21 1.09 -14.16
CA TYR A 169 -0.06 0.02 -13.21
C TYR A 169 -0.55 -1.22 -13.94
N SER A 170 0.01 -2.38 -13.62
CA SER A 170 -0.51 -3.67 -14.07
C SER A 170 -1.72 -4.12 -13.25
N PRO A 171 -2.64 -4.92 -13.81
CA PRO A 171 -3.68 -5.58 -13.03
C PRO A 171 -3.11 -6.39 -11.86
N GLU A 172 -1.96 -7.04 -12.05
CA GLU A 172 -1.25 -7.79 -11.01
C GLU A 172 -0.83 -6.90 -9.84
N TYR A 173 -0.25 -5.73 -10.12
CA TYR A 173 0.11 -4.76 -9.09
C TYR A 173 -1.13 -4.25 -8.36
N MET A 174 -2.18 -3.89 -9.09
CA MET A 174 -3.42 -3.37 -8.50
C MET A 174 -4.10 -4.43 -7.60
N GLY A 175 -4.13 -5.68 -8.05
CA GLY A 175 -4.63 -6.81 -7.26
C GLY A 175 -3.81 -7.04 -5.99
N LYS A 176 -2.48 -7.00 -6.10
CA LYS A 176 -1.59 -7.07 -4.92
C LYS A 176 -1.79 -5.91 -3.96
N MET A 177 -1.98 -4.69 -4.47
CA MET A 177 -2.23 -3.52 -3.63
C MET A 177 -3.54 -3.66 -2.86
N ARG A 178 -4.62 -4.04 -3.55
CA ARG A 178 -5.91 -4.36 -2.91
C ARG A 178 -5.76 -5.43 -1.84
N GLY A 179 -5.08 -6.53 -2.18
CA GLY A 179 -4.79 -7.63 -1.26
C GLY A 179 -4.01 -7.18 -0.03
N LEU A 180 -2.97 -6.36 -0.21
CA LEU A 180 -2.14 -5.84 0.87
C LEU A 180 -2.96 -5.01 1.85
N ILE A 181 -3.80 -4.09 1.36
CA ILE A 181 -4.66 -3.26 2.22
C ILE A 181 -5.66 -4.12 2.99
N SER A 182 -6.31 -5.09 2.35
CA SER A 182 -7.20 -6.03 3.03
C SER A 182 -6.47 -6.87 4.10
N SER A 183 -5.26 -7.32 3.82
CA SER A 183 -4.42 -8.04 4.80
C SER A 183 -4.02 -7.14 5.97
N ILE A 184 -3.64 -5.88 5.74
CA ILE A 184 -3.33 -4.91 6.82
C ILE A 184 -4.55 -4.72 7.72
N GLU A 185 -5.72 -4.47 7.13
CA GLU A 185 -6.98 -4.32 7.87
C GLU A 185 -7.30 -5.54 8.74
N HIS A 186 -7.05 -6.75 8.21
CA HIS A 186 -7.22 -7.99 8.95
C HIS A 186 -6.21 -8.13 10.09
N GLU A 187 -4.91 -7.97 9.83
CA GLU A 187 -3.84 -8.16 10.81
C GLU A 187 -3.94 -7.16 11.97
N LEU A 188 -4.26 -5.89 11.69
CA LEU A 188 -4.48 -4.89 12.73
C LEU A 188 -5.68 -5.25 13.62
N ARG A 189 -6.79 -5.70 13.02
CA ARG A 189 -7.96 -6.15 13.78
C ARG A 189 -7.65 -7.39 14.62
N ALA A 190 -6.97 -8.38 14.03
CA ALA A 190 -6.60 -9.62 14.70
C ALA A 190 -5.64 -9.39 15.89
N ALA A 191 -4.73 -8.41 15.76
CA ALA A 191 -3.83 -7.99 16.83
C ALA A 191 -4.50 -7.12 17.91
N GLY A 192 -5.81 -6.84 17.80
CA GLY A 192 -6.56 -6.02 18.75
C GLY A 192 -6.13 -4.55 18.72
N ILE A 193 -5.67 -4.05 17.57
CA ILE A 193 -5.25 -2.66 17.42
C ILE A 193 -6.50 -1.78 17.34
N ALA A 194 -6.68 -0.90 18.32
CA ALA A 194 -7.71 0.14 18.27
C ALA A 194 -7.49 1.10 17.08
N GLN A 195 -8.59 1.50 16.44
CA GLN A 195 -8.61 2.49 15.39
C GLN A 195 -8.33 3.89 15.95
N SER A 196 -7.75 4.76 15.13
CA SER A 196 -7.73 6.18 15.44
C SER A 196 -9.14 6.78 15.34
N ARG A 197 -9.43 7.80 16.15
CA ARG A 197 -10.60 8.68 15.97
C ARG A 197 -10.35 9.82 14.98
N ASN A 198 -9.12 9.97 14.49
CA ASN A 198 -8.62 11.12 13.74
C ASN A 198 -8.10 10.69 12.36
N ARG A 199 -8.95 10.07 11.53
CA ARG A 199 -8.62 9.91 10.11
C ARG A 199 -8.39 11.31 9.50
N PRO A 200 -7.33 11.53 8.72
CA PRO A 200 -7.05 12.86 8.16
C PRO A 200 -8.21 13.30 7.25
N ALA A 201 -8.69 14.53 7.44
CA ALA A 201 -9.77 15.12 6.62
C ALA A 201 -9.40 15.26 5.12
N SER A 202 -8.11 15.12 4.79
CA SER A 202 -7.62 15.16 3.41
C SER A 202 -7.73 13.85 2.64
N ASP A 203 -8.10 12.76 3.31
CA ASP A 203 -8.17 11.44 2.71
C ASP A 203 -9.63 10.94 2.58
N VAL A 204 -9.82 9.92 1.75
CA VAL A 204 -11.09 9.19 1.59
C VAL A 204 -10.90 7.70 1.93
N ALA A 205 -11.98 7.03 2.36
CA ALA A 205 -11.96 5.61 2.66
C ALA A 205 -13.34 5.00 2.40
N PRO A 206 -13.44 3.78 1.83
CA PRO A 206 -14.71 3.07 1.76
C PRO A 206 -15.16 2.63 3.17
N GLY A 207 -16.46 2.37 3.36
CA GLY A 207 -17.02 2.04 4.67
C GLY A 207 -16.45 0.78 5.35
N HIS A 208 -15.78 -0.11 4.60
CA HIS A 208 -15.16 -1.32 5.14
C HIS A 208 -13.69 -1.15 5.56
N TRP A 209 -13.08 0.02 5.32
CA TRP A 209 -11.74 0.33 5.82
C TRP A 209 -11.82 1.00 7.19
N ALA A 210 -11.31 0.29 8.19
CA ALA A 210 -11.25 0.78 9.56
C ALA A 210 -10.01 1.64 9.80
N TYR A 211 -8.86 1.27 9.21
CA TYR A 211 -7.57 1.88 9.48
C TYR A 211 -7.05 2.67 8.28
N ALA A 212 -7.20 2.12 7.07
CA ALA A 212 -6.68 2.68 5.85
C ALA A 212 -7.52 3.87 5.35
N SER A 213 -6.84 4.82 4.73
CA SER A 213 -7.42 5.91 3.96
C SER A 213 -6.50 6.24 2.78
N TYR A 214 -7.04 6.84 1.73
CA TYR A 214 -6.35 7.10 0.47
C TYR A 214 -6.32 8.58 0.16
N ARG A 215 -5.23 9.00 -0.49
CA ARG A 215 -5.08 10.33 -1.06
C ARG A 215 -4.12 10.31 -2.25
N ASN A 216 -4.38 11.08 -3.30
CA ASN A 216 -3.39 11.37 -4.34
C ASN A 216 -2.72 12.72 -4.09
N GLU A 217 -1.41 12.77 -3.83
CA GLU A 217 -0.73 14.01 -3.46
C GLU A 217 -0.48 15.02 -4.58
N HIS A 218 -0.63 14.62 -5.85
CA HIS A 218 -0.51 15.55 -6.97
C HIS A 218 -1.82 16.29 -7.25
N LYS A 219 -2.94 15.82 -6.68
CA LYS A 219 -4.30 16.30 -6.99
C LYS A 219 -5.06 16.74 -5.75
N SER A 220 -4.41 16.81 -4.60
CA SER A 220 -5.09 17.11 -3.34
C SER A 220 -4.17 17.74 -2.30
N GLU A 221 -4.75 18.47 -1.35
CA GLU A 221 -4.08 19.21 -0.28
C GLU A 221 -4.29 18.58 1.11
N ARG A 222 -3.36 18.87 2.03
CA ARG A 222 -3.31 18.20 3.35
C ARG A 222 -4.45 18.61 4.29
N VAL A 223 -5.02 19.79 4.08
CA VAL A 223 -6.13 20.35 4.87
C VAL A 223 -7.42 19.56 4.64
N GLY A 224 -7.68 19.18 3.39
CA GLY A 224 -8.92 18.50 3.00
C GLY A 224 -10.08 19.46 2.77
N SER A 225 -11.04 19.02 1.96
CA SER A 225 -12.32 19.69 1.71
C SER A 225 -13.32 18.67 1.15
N SER A 226 -14.62 18.98 1.19
CA SER A 226 -15.63 18.10 0.58
C SER A 226 -15.46 17.98 -0.94
N SER A 227 -15.02 19.03 -1.63
CA SER A 227 -14.74 18.97 -3.07
C SER A 227 -13.58 18.01 -3.37
N GLN A 228 -12.51 18.09 -2.58
CA GLN A 228 -11.37 17.19 -2.68
C GLN A 228 -11.77 15.75 -2.38
N ALA A 229 -12.62 15.51 -1.37
CA ALA A 229 -13.11 14.18 -1.07
C ALA A 229 -13.88 13.59 -2.27
N ASN A 230 -14.79 14.36 -2.87
CA ASN A 230 -15.55 13.93 -4.05
C ASN A 230 -14.61 13.60 -5.22
N GLU A 231 -13.58 14.40 -5.47
CA GLU A 231 -12.59 14.13 -6.53
C GLU A 231 -11.79 12.84 -6.24
N LEU A 232 -11.31 12.67 -5.01
CA LEU A 232 -10.57 11.48 -4.60
C LEU A 232 -11.41 10.20 -4.67
N GLU A 233 -12.71 10.25 -4.38
CA GLU A 233 -13.63 9.11 -4.54
C GLU A 233 -13.83 8.70 -6.00
N THR A 234 -13.59 9.62 -6.94
CA THR A 234 -13.62 9.35 -8.38
C THR A 234 -12.28 8.92 -8.98
N GLU A 235 -11.20 8.91 -8.19
CA GLU A 235 -9.88 8.50 -8.69
C GLU A 235 -9.91 7.02 -9.13
N PRO A 236 -9.50 6.70 -10.37
CA PRO A 236 -9.53 5.34 -10.89
C PRO A 236 -8.70 4.37 -10.04
N PHE A 237 -7.53 4.82 -9.55
CA PHE A 237 -6.70 4.03 -8.65
C PHE A 237 -7.48 3.62 -7.39
N PHE A 238 -8.13 4.58 -6.73
CA PHE A 238 -8.91 4.34 -5.53
C PHE A 238 -10.07 3.37 -5.80
N GLN A 239 -10.87 3.62 -6.83
CA GLN A 239 -12.02 2.77 -7.16
C GLN A 239 -11.64 1.32 -7.47
N LEU A 240 -10.45 1.10 -8.02
CA LEU A 240 -9.93 -0.23 -8.35
C LEU A 240 -9.36 -0.98 -7.14
N VAL A 241 -8.92 -0.30 -6.08
CA VAL A 241 -8.36 -0.97 -4.89
C VAL A 241 -9.29 -0.98 -3.68
N SER A 242 -10.37 -0.19 -3.71
CA SER A 242 -11.25 0.03 -2.55
C SER A 242 -12.67 -0.54 -2.71
N PHE A 243 -12.95 -1.31 -3.76
CA PHE A 243 -14.27 -1.91 -3.92
C PHE A 243 -14.47 -3.07 -2.93
N PRO A 244 -15.66 -3.20 -2.32
CA PRO A 244 -15.93 -4.26 -1.35
C PRO A 244 -15.76 -5.63 -2.01
N ASP A 245 -15.32 -6.62 -1.23
CA ASP A 245 -15.48 -8.00 -1.67
C ASP A 245 -16.97 -8.21 -1.91
N VAL A 246 -17.33 -8.64 -3.12
CA VAL A 246 -18.69 -9.08 -3.39
C VAL A 246 -18.87 -10.29 -2.50
N ALA A 247 -19.56 -10.13 -1.37
CA ALA A 247 -20.11 -11.26 -0.64
C ALA A 247 -20.80 -12.09 -1.72
N ALA A 248 -20.42 -13.36 -1.88
CA ALA A 248 -21.22 -14.28 -2.65
C ALA A 248 -22.63 -14.10 -2.12
N SER A 249 -23.49 -13.45 -2.91
CA SER A 249 -24.89 -13.28 -2.54
C SER A 249 -25.35 -14.66 -2.11
N PRO A 250 -26.00 -14.82 -0.94
CA PRO A 250 -26.60 -16.10 -0.65
C PRO A 250 -27.55 -16.34 -1.82
N VAL A 251 -27.22 -17.34 -2.65
CA VAL A 251 -28.13 -17.85 -3.65
C VAL A 251 -29.41 -18.08 -2.87
N ASN A 252 -30.47 -17.37 -3.25
CA ASN A 252 -31.78 -17.43 -2.63
C ASN A 252 -32.12 -18.90 -2.33
N ALA A 253 -31.93 -19.32 -1.07
CA ALA A 253 -32.44 -20.56 -0.54
C ALA A 253 -33.94 -20.35 -0.29
N ASN A 254 -34.66 -20.07 -1.37
CA ASN A 254 -36.12 -19.96 -1.38
C ASN A 254 -36.69 -20.38 -2.74
N ALA A 255 -36.06 -21.39 -3.35
CA ALA A 255 -36.70 -22.24 -4.35
C ALA A 255 -37.12 -23.54 -3.67
N GLY A 256 -38.37 -23.58 -3.20
CA GLY A 256 -39.10 -24.83 -3.03
C GLY A 256 -39.16 -25.43 -1.63
N ASN A 257 -39.75 -24.73 -0.66
CA ASN A 257 -40.50 -25.45 0.39
C ASN A 257 -41.81 -25.98 -0.23
N ARG A 258 -41.69 -27.07 -1.00
CA ARG A 258 -42.85 -27.90 -1.35
C ARG A 258 -43.11 -28.81 -0.16
N SER A 259 -44.19 -28.52 0.57
CA SER A 259 -44.83 -29.40 1.54
C SER A 259 -44.83 -30.84 1.04
N LEU A 260 -44.08 -31.72 1.72
CA LEU A 260 -44.24 -33.16 1.58
C LEU A 260 -45.41 -33.57 2.47
N LEU A 261 -46.61 -33.59 1.88
CA LEU A 261 -47.71 -34.39 2.44
C LEU A 261 -47.29 -35.87 2.38
N PRO A 262 -47.57 -36.67 3.42
CA PRO A 262 -47.30 -38.11 3.36
C PRO A 262 -48.27 -38.77 2.37
N PRO A 263 -47.86 -39.84 1.66
CA PRO A 263 -48.77 -40.57 0.78
C PRO A 263 -49.86 -41.27 1.62
N PRO A 264 -51.11 -41.35 1.12
CA PRO A 264 -52.06 -42.31 1.66
C PRO A 264 -51.60 -43.72 1.25
N TRP A 265 -52.08 -44.74 1.95
CA TRP A 265 -51.81 -46.18 1.71
C TRP A 265 -50.56 -46.75 2.41
N THR A 266 -50.70 -47.04 3.70
CA THR A 266 -50.40 -48.37 4.24
C THR A 266 -51.34 -48.62 5.42
N ARG A 267 -52.06 -49.75 5.36
CA ARG A 267 -52.87 -50.31 6.45
C ARG A 267 -52.00 -50.69 7.64
#